data_AF-A0A7V8XB12-F1
#
_entry.id   AF-A0A7V8XB12-F1
#
_cell.length_a   1.000
_cell.length_b   1.000
_cell.length_c   1.000
_cell.angle_alpha   90.00
_cell.angle_beta   90.00
_cell.angle_gamma   90.00
#
_symmetry.space_group_name_H-M   'P 1'
#
loop_
_entity.id
_entity.type
_entity.pdbx_description
1 polymer ?
#
loop_
_entity_poly.entity_id
_entity_poly.type
_entity_poly.pdbx_seq_one_letter_code
_entity_poly.pdbx_strand_id
1 'polypeptide(L)'
;MRRVLVTAVLVLSGLWPLAAQDTVAVHAVRSSVATCLNVRAAPEPDAAVVRCLLAGVRVAADSAVPFWRRITMPGGERGWAAKRFLEPLPGATLDADATEPDRWLEIHIVDVGQGDGIWIATPDDGVAGNGRFDGRNVVIDGGPYSSDATNPMLAYLRERAYDGAAIDALIVTHPHNDHFPGAQGIFRHFDVLAYYDPGYPKDGVEYNAFLTLVDQERVDGRPIASHRGSVEDLGALDWGSEIAAAFLYSYPGTPDGLGSGSTLENNASVVLRVQYGDHVFLFMGDAEGKDRDQGAEEARYVERMLLDAYPAAYLKATVLKLAHHGSETSSTWPFIEAVNPDVIVVSSGIKPYGPRYLPDESTLARYCAHNPAVRTYRTDRNDRRGAPTREAVDGDHIVIRTNGRVLEIIAYDRGAALAEGVAGCG
;
A
#
# COMPACT_ATOMS: atom_id res chain seq x y z
N MET A 1 -77.80 24.61 38.83
CA MET A 1 -76.58 25.10 38.16
C MET A 1 -75.41 24.19 38.50
N ARG A 2 -74.48 24.01 37.56
CA ARG A 2 -73.57 22.88 37.34
C ARG A 2 -72.70 22.47 38.55
N ARG A 3 -72.60 21.17 38.83
CA ARG A 3 -71.51 20.56 39.60
C ARG A 3 -70.33 20.34 38.65
N VAL A 4 -69.17 20.91 38.97
CA VAL A 4 -67.89 20.64 38.28
C VAL A 4 -67.22 19.48 39.02
N LEU A 5 -67.12 18.33 38.35
CA LEU A 5 -66.22 17.24 38.75
C LEU A 5 -64.85 17.56 38.14
N VAL A 6 -63.82 17.72 38.97
CA VAL A 6 -62.43 17.78 38.53
C VAL A 6 -61.91 16.35 38.54
N THR A 7 -61.71 15.77 37.36
CA THR A 7 -61.07 14.46 37.18
C THR A 7 -59.56 14.66 37.18
N ALA A 8 -58.88 14.18 38.21
CA ALA A 8 -57.42 14.12 38.23
C ALA A 8 -56.95 13.00 37.28
N VAL A 9 -56.24 13.37 36.22
CA VAL A 9 -55.55 12.41 35.34
C VAL A 9 -54.18 12.14 35.94
N LEU A 10 -53.99 10.94 36.49
CA LEU A 10 -52.68 10.39 36.83
C LEU A 10 -51.96 10.06 35.52
N VAL A 11 -50.97 10.87 35.15
CA VAL A 11 -49.99 10.50 34.12
C VAL A 11 -48.96 9.60 34.80
N LEU A 12 -49.04 8.29 34.53
CA LEU A 12 -47.94 7.37 34.83
C LEU A 12 -46.78 7.71 33.88
N SER A 13 -45.83 8.52 34.36
CA SER A 13 -44.51 8.62 33.74
C SER A 13 -43.77 7.31 34.01
N GLY A 14 -43.84 6.40 33.04
CA GLY A 14 -42.96 5.24 32.96
C GLY A 14 -41.52 5.74 32.83
N LEU A 15 -40.80 5.79 33.95
CA LEU A 15 -39.35 5.93 33.98
C LEU A 15 -38.76 4.63 33.43
N TRP A 16 -38.41 4.62 32.16
CA TRP A 16 -37.42 3.66 31.66
C TRP A 16 -36.06 4.07 32.24
N PRO A 17 -35.30 3.16 32.86
CA PRO A 17 -33.93 3.49 33.23
C PRO A 17 -33.10 3.57 31.93
N LEU A 18 -32.70 4.80 31.58
CA LEU A 18 -31.51 5.03 30.76
C LEU A 18 -30.30 4.58 31.59
N ALA A 19 -30.01 3.29 31.55
CA ALA A 19 -28.69 2.78 31.92
C ALA A 19 -27.88 2.69 30.63
N ALA A 20 -27.46 3.84 30.10
CA ALA A 20 -26.23 3.86 29.32
C ALA A 20 -25.13 3.59 30.33
N GLN A 21 -24.59 2.37 30.34
CA GLN A 21 -23.36 2.11 31.08
C GLN A 21 -22.32 3.11 30.54
N ASP A 22 -21.81 3.98 31.40
CA ASP A 22 -20.67 4.83 31.10
C ASP A 22 -19.50 3.91 30.78
N THR A 23 -19.34 3.57 29.51
CA THR A 23 -18.13 2.93 29.04
C THR A 23 -17.00 3.91 29.29
N VAL A 24 -16.07 3.56 30.18
CA VAL A 24 -14.88 4.37 30.45
C VAL A 24 -14.13 4.47 29.13
N ALA A 25 -14.16 5.65 28.52
CA ALA A 25 -13.42 5.88 27.30
C ALA A 25 -11.93 5.69 27.58
N VAL A 26 -11.26 4.93 26.71
CA VAL A 26 -9.84 4.58 26.85
C VAL A 26 -9.01 5.05 25.66
N HIS A 27 -9.65 5.39 24.55
CA HIS A 27 -8.99 5.91 23.35
C HIS A 27 -9.68 7.16 22.82
N ALA A 28 -8.95 7.94 22.03
CA ALA A 28 -9.49 8.97 21.15
C ALA A 28 -9.12 8.69 19.69
N VAL A 29 -9.97 9.12 18.77
CA VAL A 29 -9.61 9.20 17.35
C VAL A 29 -8.50 10.23 17.21
N ARG A 30 -7.35 9.84 16.64
CA ARG A 30 -6.17 10.71 16.46
C ARG A 30 -6.54 11.98 15.71
N SER A 31 -5.85 13.08 16.01
CA SER A 31 -6.04 14.36 15.32
C SER A 31 -5.62 14.34 13.85
N SER A 32 -4.84 13.35 13.42
CA SER A 32 -4.41 13.16 12.04
C SER A 32 -5.50 12.62 11.11
N VAL A 33 -6.69 12.29 11.62
CA VAL A 33 -7.83 11.90 10.80
C VAL A 33 -8.50 13.15 10.23
N ALA A 34 -8.33 13.42 8.93
CA ALA A 34 -8.82 14.66 8.31
C ALA A 34 -10.35 14.71 8.07
N THR A 35 -10.98 13.59 7.67
CA THR A 35 -12.44 13.53 7.46
C THR A 35 -13.13 12.77 8.57
N CYS A 36 -13.08 11.44 8.57
CA CYS A 36 -13.58 10.60 9.64
C CYS A 36 -13.02 9.16 9.57
N LEU A 37 -12.92 8.52 10.73
CA LEU A 37 -12.50 7.13 10.89
C LEU A 37 -13.67 6.17 10.64
N ASN A 38 -13.54 5.34 9.62
CA ASN A 38 -14.49 4.26 9.34
C ASN A 38 -14.49 3.21 10.47
N VAL A 39 -15.69 2.93 10.98
CA VAL A 39 -15.97 1.82 11.91
C VAL A 39 -16.70 0.74 11.15
N ARG A 40 -16.19 -0.49 11.19
CA ARG A 40 -16.63 -1.61 10.35
C ARG A 40 -17.35 -2.69 11.14
N ALA A 41 -18.15 -3.49 10.46
CA ALA A 41 -18.91 -4.59 11.05
C ALA A 41 -18.02 -5.77 11.50
N ALA A 42 -16.86 -5.97 10.85
CA ALA A 42 -15.89 -7.02 11.13
C ALA A 42 -14.44 -6.48 11.04
N PRO A 43 -13.44 -7.14 11.65
CA PRO A 43 -12.05 -6.67 11.68
C PRO A 43 -11.31 -6.99 10.37
N GLU A 44 -11.80 -6.44 9.27
CA GLU A 44 -11.21 -6.61 7.95
C GLU A 44 -11.47 -5.35 7.09
N PRO A 45 -10.57 -5.00 6.17
CA PRO A 45 -10.69 -3.77 5.39
C PRO A 45 -11.96 -3.70 4.53
N ASP A 46 -12.53 -4.85 4.16
CA ASP A 46 -13.66 -4.93 3.22
C ASP A 46 -15.03 -5.03 3.92
N ALA A 47 -15.04 -5.15 5.26
CA ALA A 47 -16.28 -5.24 6.00
C ALA A 47 -17.08 -3.94 5.91
N ALA A 48 -18.41 -4.08 5.89
CA ALA A 48 -19.32 -2.94 5.78
C ALA A 48 -19.03 -1.86 6.83
N VAL A 49 -18.96 -0.61 6.39
CA VAL A 49 -18.85 0.55 7.28
C VAL A 49 -20.20 0.76 7.99
N VAL A 50 -20.19 0.67 9.32
CA VAL A 50 -21.37 0.86 10.17
C VAL A 50 -21.45 2.27 10.74
N ARG A 51 -20.32 2.97 10.86
CA ARG A 51 -20.24 4.35 11.35
C ARG A 51 -18.99 5.07 10.84
N CYS A 52 -19.00 6.39 10.91
CA CYS A 52 -17.81 7.22 10.77
C CYS A 52 -17.62 8.11 12.01
N LEU A 53 -16.39 8.20 12.53
CA LEU A 53 -16.04 8.96 13.74
C LEU A 53 -15.10 10.12 13.41
N LEU A 54 -15.41 11.33 13.85
CA LEU A 54 -14.53 12.50 13.67
C LEU A 54 -13.29 12.41 14.58
N ALA A 55 -12.25 13.16 14.24
CA ALA A 55 -11.08 13.36 15.10
C ALA A 55 -11.47 13.80 16.52
N GLY A 56 -10.77 13.28 17.52
CA GLY A 56 -10.99 13.57 18.95
C GLY A 56 -12.19 12.84 19.57
N VAL A 57 -13.02 12.13 18.79
CA VAL A 57 -14.10 11.31 19.36
C VAL A 57 -13.52 10.25 20.29
N ARG A 58 -14.08 10.16 21.49
CA ARG A 58 -13.63 9.22 22.53
C ARG A 58 -14.43 7.93 22.46
N VAL A 59 -13.73 6.81 22.57
CA VAL A 59 -14.30 5.47 22.47
C VAL A 59 -13.75 4.55 23.55
N ALA A 60 -14.53 3.55 23.93
CA ALA A 60 -14.03 2.44 24.73
C ALA A 60 -13.61 1.30 23.79
N ALA A 61 -12.52 0.61 24.11
CA ALA A 61 -12.09 -0.59 23.41
C ALA A 61 -12.17 -1.77 24.37
N ASP A 62 -12.64 -2.92 23.90
CA ASP A 62 -12.86 -4.11 24.74
C ASP A 62 -12.09 -5.35 24.27
N SER A 63 -11.55 -5.32 23.04
CA SER A 63 -10.75 -6.40 22.47
C SER A 63 -10.03 -5.90 21.21
N ALA A 64 -8.97 -6.59 20.84
CA ALA A 64 -8.20 -6.31 19.65
C ALA A 64 -7.80 -7.61 18.94
N VAL A 65 -7.63 -7.50 17.63
CA VAL A 65 -6.95 -8.50 16.77
C VAL A 65 -5.88 -7.75 15.97
N PRO A 66 -4.99 -8.39 15.19
CA PRO A 66 -4.09 -7.67 14.29
C PRO A 66 -4.84 -6.56 13.51
N PHE A 67 -4.26 -5.36 13.38
CA PHE A 67 -4.84 -4.17 12.74
C PHE A 67 -6.08 -3.52 13.37
N TRP A 68 -6.92 -4.28 14.07
CA TRP A 68 -8.27 -3.83 14.46
C TRP A 68 -8.48 -3.83 15.97
N ARG A 69 -9.20 -2.81 16.44
CA ARG A 69 -9.77 -2.74 17.80
C ARG A 69 -11.28 -2.81 17.69
N ARG A 70 -11.89 -3.65 18.52
CA ARG A 70 -13.34 -3.59 18.72
C ARG A 70 -13.63 -2.45 19.69
N ILE A 71 -14.44 -1.50 19.23
CA ILE A 71 -14.77 -0.29 19.95
C ILE A 71 -16.27 -0.22 20.26
N THR A 72 -16.59 0.43 21.37
CA THR A 72 -17.93 0.91 21.70
C THR A 72 -17.95 2.43 21.56
N MET A 73 -18.86 2.93 20.72
CA MET A 73 -19.02 4.34 20.36
C MET A 73 -19.92 5.07 21.36
N PRO A 74 -19.89 6.43 21.38
CA PRO A 74 -20.87 7.23 22.11
C PRO A 74 -22.30 6.86 21.66
N GLY A 75 -23.09 6.26 22.55
CA GLY A 75 -24.41 5.70 22.23
C GLY A 75 -24.52 4.18 22.36
N GLY A 76 -23.41 3.47 22.62
CA GLY A 76 -23.40 2.04 22.93
C GLY A 76 -23.33 1.11 21.72
N GLU A 77 -23.42 1.65 20.50
CA GLU A 77 -23.17 0.91 19.26
C GLU A 77 -21.70 0.42 19.22
N ARG A 78 -21.48 -0.78 18.65
CA ARG A 78 -20.16 -1.41 18.56
C ARG A 78 -19.73 -1.64 17.11
N GLY A 79 -18.43 -1.69 16.90
CA GLY A 79 -17.81 -2.08 15.63
C GLY A 79 -16.30 -2.17 15.74
N TRP A 80 -15.63 -2.27 14.60
CA TRP A 80 -14.18 -2.42 14.51
C TRP A 80 -13.55 -1.19 13.87
N ALA A 81 -12.56 -0.62 14.53
CA ALA A 81 -11.80 0.52 14.03
C ALA A 81 -10.32 0.16 13.98
N ALA A 82 -9.61 0.70 12.99
CA ALA A 82 -8.20 0.42 12.83
C ALA A 82 -7.39 1.03 13.98
N LYS A 83 -6.50 0.20 14.56
CA LYS A 83 -5.67 0.55 15.71
C LYS A 83 -4.92 1.86 15.51
N ARG A 84 -4.38 2.04 14.32
CA ARG A 84 -3.51 3.18 13.99
C ARG A 84 -4.16 4.56 14.10
N PHE A 85 -5.50 4.67 14.12
CA PHE A 85 -6.19 5.95 14.30
C PHE A 85 -6.75 6.14 15.69
N LEU A 86 -6.45 5.23 16.60
CA LEU A 86 -6.88 5.30 17.99
C LEU A 86 -5.65 5.44 18.87
N GLU A 87 -5.56 6.56 19.56
CA GLU A 87 -4.53 6.80 20.56
C GLU A 87 -5.09 6.59 21.97
N PRO A 88 -4.34 5.94 22.87
CA PRO A 88 -4.74 5.83 24.28
C PRO A 88 -4.91 7.21 24.92
N LEU A 89 -5.96 7.38 25.73
CA LEU A 89 -6.13 8.59 26.52
C LEU A 89 -5.07 8.65 27.64
N PRO A 90 -4.49 9.83 27.94
CA PRO A 90 -3.55 9.97 29.04
C PRO A 90 -4.13 9.48 30.38
N GLY A 91 -3.41 8.57 31.05
CA GLY A 91 -3.82 8.02 32.34
C GLY A 91 -4.94 6.97 32.28
N ALA A 92 -5.38 6.55 31.09
CA ALA A 92 -6.32 5.45 30.95
C ALA A 92 -5.69 4.14 31.42
N THR A 93 -6.45 3.35 32.17
CA THR A 93 -6.08 1.95 32.44
C THR A 93 -6.51 1.12 31.24
N LEU A 94 -5.53 0.54 30.55
CA LEU A 94 -5.72 -0.17 29.31
C LEU A 94 -5.96 -1.65 29.61
N ASP A 95 -7.05 -2.20 29.07
CA ASP A 95 -7.23 -3.65 29.04
C ASP A 95 -6.22 -4.25 28.07
N ALA A 96 -5.39 -5.19 28.55
CA ALA A 96 -4.33 -5.80 27.75
C ALA A 96 -4.88 -6.44 26.47
N ASP A 97 -6.09 -7.01 26.53
CA ASP A 97 -6.76 -7.63 25.38
C ASP A 97 -7.24 -6.59 24.35
N ALA A 98 -7.40 -5.33 24.75
CA ALA A 98 -7.86 -4.23 23.90
C ALA A 98 -6.71 -3.33 23.38
N THR A 99 -5.51 -3.46 23.94
CA THR A 99 -4.40 -2.52 23.69
C THR A 99 -3.12 -3.17 23.20
N GLU A 100 -3.18 -4.40 22.70
CA GLU A 100 -2.05 -4.98 22.01
C GLU A 100 -1.64 -4.09 20.81
N PRO A 101 -0.40 -3.55 20.79
CA PRO A 101 0.10 -2.73 19.70
C PRO A 101 0.07 -3.51 18.38
N ASP A 102 -0.13 -2.81 17.27
CA ASP A 102 -0.15 -3.48 15.98
C ASP A 102 1.26 -3.65 15.44
N ARG A 103 1.79 -4.86 15.56
CA ARG A 103 3.15 -5.18 15.13
C ARG A 103 3.21 -5.72 13.70
N TRP A 104 2.21 -5.42 12.89
CA TRP A 104 2.09 -6.01 11.57
C TRP A 104 2.37 -5.00 10.47
N LEU A 105 3.14 -5.44 9.47
CA LEU A 105 3.34 -4.77 8.20
C LEU A 105 2.28 -5.27 7.22
N GLU A 106 1.59 -4.36 6.53
CA GLU A 106 0.73 -4.68 5.39
C GLU A 106 1.32 -4.10 4.10
N ILE A 107 1.32 -4.89 3.04
CA ILE A 107 1.69 -4.48 1.68
C ILE A 107 0.53 -4.88 0.77
N HIS A 108 -0.08 -3.90 0.13
CA HIS A 108 -1.24 -4.05 -0.74
C HIS A 108 -0.81 -3.74 -2.16
N ILE A 109 -0.91 -4.71 -3.06
CA ILE A 109 -0.72 -4.53 -4.49
C ILE A 109 -2.11 -4.38 -5.09
N VAL A 110 -2.43 -3.15 -5.50
CA VAL A 110 -3.75 -2.75 -5.97
C VAL A 110 -3.82 -2.98 -7.47
N ASP A 111 -4.90 -3.59 -7.96
CA ASP A 111 -5.15 -3.60 -9.39
C ASP A 111 -5.47 -2.17 -9.86
N VAL A 112 -4.51 -1.59 -10.56
CA VAL A 112 -4.64 -0.28 -11.21
C VAL A 112 -4.80 -0.42 -12.74
N GLY A 113 -5.02 -1.64 -13.23
CA GLY A 113 -4.87 -2.02 -14.62
C GLY A 113 -3.40 -2.29 -14.96
N GLN A 114 -3.01 -2.02 -16.20
CA GLN A 114 -1.61 -2.03 -16.58
C GLN A 114 -0.86 -0.92 -15.83
N GLY A 115 0.00 -1.32 -14.87
CA GLY A 115 0.78 -0.41 -14.05
C GLY A 115 1.10 -0.95 -12.66
N ASP A 116 1.69 -0.09 -11.84
CA ASP A 116 1.94 -0.35 -10.41
C ASP A 116 1.14 0.62 -9.54
N GLY A 117 0.51 0.06 -8.50
CA GLY A 117 -0.07 0.82 -7.39
C GLY A 117 0.07 -0.01 -6.12
N ILE A 118 0.93 0.43 -5.21
CA ILE A 118 1.26 -0.33 -4.00
C ILE A 118 1.08 0.57 -2.79
N TRP A 119 0.38 0.07 -1.77
CA TRP A 119 0.23 0.72 -0.49
C TRP A 119 0.89 -0.11 0.61
N ILE A 120 1.72 0.51 1.43
CA ILE A 120 2.41 -0.11 2.56
C ILE A 120 1.99 0.59 3.85
N ALA A 121 1.47 -0.17 4.80
CA ALA A 121 1.21 0.28 6.16
C ALA A 121 2.19 -0.42 7.10
N THR A 122 3.06 0.35 7.76
CA THR A 122 4.01 -0.23 8.72
C THR A 122 3.36 -0.42 10.09
N PRO A 123 3.90 -1.31 10.94
CA PRO A 123 3.46 -1.46 12.32
C PRO A 123 3.34 -0.12 13.08
N ASP A 124 2.32 -0.01 13.94
CA ASP A 124 2.06 1.12 14.85
C ASP A 124 1.88 0.62 16.29
N ASP A 125 2.79 0.98 17.19
CA ASP A 125 2.65 0.64 18.61
C ASP A 125 1.82 1.63 19.43
N GLY A 126 1.39 2.74 18.81
CA GLY A 126 0.59 3.78 19.43
C GLY A 126 1.40 4.80 20.23
N VAL A 127 2.72 4.70 20.28
CA VAL A 127 3.59 5.56 21.11
C VAL A 127 4.41 6.51 20.23
N ALA A 128 3.88 7.70 20.02
CA ALA A 128 4.52 8.70 19.17
C ALA A 128 5.95 9.07 19.65
N GLY A 129 6.89 9.10 18.71
CA GLY A 129 8.24 9.66 18.92
C GLY A 129 9.23 8.75 19.67
N ASN A 130 8.92 7.47 19.85
CA ASN A 130 9.84 6.49 20.45
C ASN A 130 10.81 5.86 19.42
N GLY A 131 10.59 6.10 18.11
CA GLY A 131 11.39 5.56 17.00
C GLY A 131 11.17 4.06 16.75
N ARG A 132 10.03 3.52 17.22
CA ARG A 132 9.71 2.09 17.19
C ARG A 132 8.27 1.92 16.74
N PHE A 133 8.06 1.10 15.72
CA PHE A 133 6.71 0.87 15.16
C PHE A 133 5.95 2.19 14.96
N ASP A 134 6.50 3.09 14.13
CA ASP A 134 6.01 4.47 13.97
C ASP A 134 4.68 4.61 13.20
N GLY A 135 4.18 3.53 12.58
CA GLY A 135 2.88 3.54 11.89
C GLY A 135 2.83 4.33 10.58
N ARG A 136 3.81 4.14 9.69
CA ARG A 136 3.94 4.83 8.40
C ARG A 136 2.89 4.39 7.36
N ASN A 137 2.46 5.35 6.55
CA ASN A 137 1.60 5.20 5.39
C ASN A 137 2.40 5.52 4.11
N VAL A 138 2.81 4.50 3.35
CA VAL A 138 3.68 4.67 2.19
C VAL A 138 2.95 4.22 0.93
N VAL A 139 3.09 4.98 -0.15
CA VAL A 139 2.58 4.61 -1.47
C VAL A 139 3.74 4.50 -2.45
N ILE A 140 3.74 3.45 -3.26
CA ILE A 140 4.66 3.27 -4.40
C ILE A 140 3.81 3.25 -5.67
N ASP A 141 4.05 4.25 -6.52
CA ASP A 141 3.30 4.52 -7.75
C ASP A 141 1.78 4.70 -7.54
N GLY A 142 1.10 5.25 -8.54
CA GLY A 142 -0.34 5.51 -8.50
C GLY A 142 -1.12 4.90 -9.66
N GLY A 143 -0.47 4.13 -10.51
CA GLY A 143 -1.03 3.57 -11.72
C GLY A 143 -1.23 4.59 -12.86
N PRO A 144 -1.93 4.17 -13.92
CA PRO A 144 -2.18 5.01 -15.08
C PRO A 144 -3.10 6.20 -14.80
N TYR A 145 -3.09 7.16 -15.73
CA TYR A 145 -3.93 8.34 -15.61
C TYR A 145 -5.40 7.96 -15.52
N SER A 146 -6.05 8.51 -14.50
CA SER A 146 -7.46 8.33 -14.23
C SER A 146 -7.99 9.58 -13.52
N SER A 147 -9.27 9.88 -13.74
CA SER A 147 -9.95 10.94 -12.96
C SER A 147 -10.12 10.49 -11.50
N ASP A 148 -10.29 11.44 -10.57
CA ASP A 148 -10.51 11.10 -9.15
C ASP A 148 -11.70 10.17 -8.90
N ALA A 149 -12.70 10.17 -9.80
CA ALA A 149 -13.87 9.31 -9.73
C ALA A 149 -13.62 7.89 -10.25
N THR A 150 -12.54 7.67 -10.99
CA THR A 150 -12.22 6.40 -11.67
C THR A 150 -10.81 5.91 -11.33
N ASN A 151 -10.17 6.49 -10.31
CA ASN A 151 -8.81 6.18 -9.92
C ASN A 151 -8.83 5.03 -8.92
N PRO A 152 -8.39 3.81 -9.30
CA PRO A 152 -8.39 2.65 -8.42
C PRO A 152 -7.56 2.86 -7.17
N MET A 153 -6.33 3.37 -7.34
CA MET A 153 -5.44 3.59 -6.21
C MET A 153 -6.06 4.56 -5.21
N LEU A 154 -6.61 5.68 -5.70
CA LEU A 154 -7.29 6.67 -4.86
C LEU A 154 -8.55 6.09 -4.20
N ALA A 155 -9.35 5.32 -4.92
CA ALA A 155 -10.52 4.65 -4.36
C ALA A 155 -10.11 3.65 -3.27
N TYR A 156 -9.08 2.86 -3.53
CA TYR A 156 -8.52 1.88 -2.61
C TYR A 156 -7.96 2.56 -1.35
N LEU A 157 -7.21 3.66 -1.51
CA LEU A 157 -6.68 4.43 -0.40
C LEU A 157 -7.81 5.06 0.44
N ARG A 158 -8.84 5.66 -0.17
CA ARG A 158 -9.98 6.22 0.59
C ARG A 158 -10.74 5.15 1.35
N GLU A 159 -10.91 3.98 0.76
CA GLU A 159 -11.59 2.86 1.38
C GLU A 159 -10.74 2.24 2.50
N ARG A 160 -9.45 1.99 2.26
CA ARG A 160 -8.59 1.13 3.09
C ARG A 160 -7.39 1.82 3.72
N ALA A 161 -6.74 2.75 3.02
CA ALA A 161 -5.70 3.62 3.59
C ALA A 161 -6.25 4.82 4.37
N TYR A 162 -7.58 4.82 4.55
CA TYR A 162 -8.36 5.69 5.42
C TYR A 162 -8.42 7.11 4.88
N ASP A 163 -9.61 7.50 4.44
CA ASP A 163 -9.96 8.86 4.02
C ASP A 163 -9.42 9.89 5.03
N GLY A 164 -8.49 10.73 4.59
CA GLY A 164 -7.89 11.78 5.40
C GLY A 164 -6.67 11.40 6.26
N ALA A 165 -6.08 10.22 6.11
CA ALA A 165 -4.77 9.94 6.69
C ALA A 165 -3.64 10.51 5.82
N ALA A 166 -2.65 11.18 6.42
CA ALA A 166 -1.48 11.61 5.67
C ALA A 166 -0.71 10.41 5.07
N ILE A 167 -0.08 10.63 3.93
CA ILE A 167 0.85 9.70 3.30
C ILE A 167 2.26 10.15 3.70
N ASP A 168 2.91 9.37 4.55
CA ASP A 168 4.26 9.64 5.04
C ASP A 168 5.27 9.70 3.89
N ALA A 169 5.12 8.84 2.89
CA ALA A 169 5.99 8.84 1.71
C ALA A 169 5.22 8.40 0.46
N LEU A 170 5.35 9.18 -0.61
CA LEU A 170 4.97 8.78 -1.97
C LEU A 170 6.23 8.56 -2.79
N ILE A 171 6.43 7.34 -3.27
CA ILE A 171 7.57 6.94 -4.10
C ILE A 171 7.05 6.73 -5.51
N VAL A 172 7.54 7.51 -6.48
CA VAL A 172 7.30 7.27 -7.90
C VAL A 172 8.55 6.61 -8.48
N THR A 173 8.41 5.38 -8.94
CA THR A 173 9.57 4.55 -9.34
C THR A 173 10.27 5.15 -10.55
N HIS A 174 9.51 5.53 -11.58
CA HIS A 174 10.01 6.12 -12.81
C HIS A 174 8.87 6.82 -13.58
N PRO A 175 9.18 7.63 -14.61
CA PRO A 175 8.20 8.55 -15.18
C PRO A 175 7.39 7.96 -16.35
N HIS A 176 7.05 6.67 -16.34
CA HIS A 176 6.12 6.08 -17.32
C HIS A 176 4.65 6.26 -16.93
N ASN A 177 3.79 6.20 -17.95
CA ASN A 177 2.39 6.63 -17.86
C ASN A 177 1.46 5.65 -17.14
N ASP A 178 1.97 4.48 -16.77
CA ASP A 178 1.35 3.43 -15.97
C ASP A 178 1.82 3.44 -14.51
N HIS A 179 2.62 4.44 -14.10
CA HIS A 179 3.15 4.58 -12.74
C HIS A 179 2.73 5.89 -12.08
N PHE A 180 3.26 7.02 -12.53
CA PHE A 180 3.07 8.30 -11.84
C PHE A 180 1.70 8.98 -12.04
N PRO A 181 0.98 8.87 -13.19
CA PRO A 181 -0.11 9.79 -13.44
C PRO A 181 -1.29 9.65 -12.48
N GLY A 182 -1.60 8.44 -12.03
CA GLY A 182 -2.65 8.21 -11.03
C GLY A 182 -2.31 8.79 -9.66
N ALA A 183 -1.03 9.02 -9.35
CA ALA A 183 -0.58 9.65 -8.10
C ALA A 183 -0.95 11.14 -8.03
N GLN A 184 -1.32 11.78 -9.14
CA GLN A 184 -1.86 13.15 -9.12
C GLN A 184 -3.12 13.28 -8.26
N GLY A 185 -3.98 12.25 -8.26
CA GLY A 185 -5.16 12.21 -7.43
C GLY A 185 -4.81 12.14 -5.94
N ILE A 186 -3.69 11.49 -5.62
CA ILE A 186 -3.24 11.34 -4.23
C ILE A 186 -2.92 12.70 -3.63
N PHE A 187 -2.09 13.52 -4.28
CA PHE A 187 -1.79 14.89 -3.84
C PHE A 187 -3.02 15.79 -3.67
N ARG A 188 -4.08 15.56 -4.45
CA ARG A 188 -5.31 16.36 -4.33
C ARG A 188 -6.18 16.00 -3.12
N HIS A 189 -5.99 14.81 -2.55
CA HIS A 189 -6.91 14.23 -1.55
C HIS A 189 -6.24 13.80 -0.26
N PHE A 190 -4.92 13.73 -0.23
CA PHE A 190 -4.13 13.36 0.93
C PHE A 190 -2.97 14.34 1.11
N ASP A 191 -2.69 14.69 2.36
CA ASP A 191 -1.43 15.34 2.72
C ASP A 191 -0.29 14.35 2.47
N VAL A 192 0.62 14.67 1.55
CA VAL A 192 1.82 13.87 1.28
C VAL A 192 3.00 14.53 1.98
N LEU A 193 3.63 13.84 2.94
CA LEU A 193 4.67 14.44 3.79
C LEU A 193 6.05 14.41 3.13
N ALA A 194 6.35 13.33 2.41
CA ALA A 194 7.58 13.16 1.64
C ALA A 194 7.31 12.57 0.25
N TYR A 195 8.09 13.00 -0.74
CA TYR A 195 8.06 12.52 -2.11
C TYR A 195 9.44 12.05 -2.54
N TYR A 196 9.49 10.91 -3.24
CA TYR A 196 10.71 10.28 -3.75
C TYR A 196 10.57 9.95 -5.24
N ASP A 197 11.56 10.30 -6.05
CA ASP A 197 11.64 9.88 -7.46
C ASP A 197 13.08 9.80 -7.97
N PRO A 198 13.36 9.20 -9.14
CA PRO A 198 14.73 8.99 -9.57
C PRO A 198 15.43 10.27 -10.07
N GLY A 199 14.77 11.43 -10.07
CA GLY A 199 15.30 12.65 -10.67
C GLY A 199 15.61 12.53 -12.16
N TYR A 200 15.02 11.55 -12.85
CA TYR A 200 15.25 11.31 -14.27
C TYR A 200 14.71 12.48 -15.10
N PRO A 201 15.51 13.08 -16.02
CA PRO A 201 15.12 14.26 -16.76
C PRO A 201 14.21 13.91 -17.94
N LYS A 202 12.97 13.48 -17.65
CA LYS A 202 11.95 13.26 -18.69
C LYS A 202 11.33 14.58 -19.12
N ASP A 203 11.48 14.91 -20.38
CA ASP A 203 10.71 15.97 -21.02
C ASP A 203 9.30 15.49 -21.36
N GLY A 204 8.28 16.23 -20.92
CA GLY A 204 6.89 15.94 -21.29
C GLY A 204 5.89 16.80 -20.53
N VAL A 205 4.81 17.19 -21.20
CA VAL A 205 3.78 18.06 -20.60
C VAL A 205 3.17 17.43 -19.34
N GLU A 206 2.87 16.14 -19.39
CA GLU A 206 2.21 15.41 -18.28
C GLU A 206 3.13 15.27 -17.07
N TYR A 207 4.38 14.83 -17.26
CA TYR A 207 5.32 14.67 -16.15
C TYR A 207 5.77 16.02 -15.57
N ASN A 208 5.97 17.04 -16.40
CA ASN A 208 6.28 18.39 -15.92
C ASN A 208 5.13 18.99 -15.10
N ALA A 209 3.87 18.74 -15.50
CA ALA A 209 2.71 19.13 -14.72
C ALA A 209 2.65 18.39 -13.38
N PHE A 210 2.98 17.09 -13.36
CA PHE A 210 3.06 16.31 -12.13
C PHE A 210 4.13 16.86 -11.18
N LEU A 211 5.35 17.13 -11.66
CA LEU A 211 6.41 17.74 -10.85
C LEU A 211 6.02 19.13 -10.33
N THR A 212 5.27 19.90 -11.11
CA THR A 212 4.73 21.18 -10.64
C THR A 212 3.77 21.00 -9.46
N LEU A 213 2.94 19.93 -9.44
CA LEU A 213 2.10 19.60 -8.29
C LEU A 213 2.95 19.27 -7.06
N VAL A 214 3.98 18.43 -7.22
CA VAL A 214 4.93 18.09 -6.14
C VAL A 214 5.57 19.35 -5.56
N ASP A 215 6.10 20.25 -6.40
CA ASP A 215 6.78 21.48 -5.97
C ASP A 215 5.82 22.49 -5.32
N GLN A 216 4.52 22.40 -5.62
CA GLN A 216 3.46 23.24 -5.07
C GLN A 216 2.80 22.66 -3.82
N GLU A 217 3.00 21.38 -3.52
CA GLU A 217 2.38 20.69 -2.39
C GLU A 217 2.82 21.31 -1.06
N ARG A 218 1.86 21.55 -0.15
CA ARG A 218 2.12 22.18 1.14
C ARG A 218 1.30 21.51 2.22
N VAL A 219 1.99 20.98 3.24
CA VAL A 219 1.36 20.48 4.46
C VAL A 219 1.64 21.49 5.59
N ASP A 220 0.59 21.93 6.27
CA ASP A 220 0.64 23.00 7.29
C ASP A 220 1.36 24.28 6.80
N GLY A 221 1.19 24.62 5.52
CA GLY A 221 1.79 25.80 4.89
C GLY A 221 3.29 25.69 4.60
N ARG A 222 3.90 24.50 4.74
CA ARG A 222 5.33 24.25 4.46
C ARG A 222 5.50 23.34 3.25
N PRO A 223 6.54 23.52 2.42
CA PRO A 223 6.90 22.55 1.39
C PRO A 223 7.14 21.17 2.00
N ILE A 224 6.73 20.14 1.27
CA ILE A 224 6.97 18.75 1.60
C ILE A 224 8.47 18.41 1.49
N ALA A 225 8.90 17.31 2.08
CA ALA A 225 10.25 16.79 1.87
C ALA A 225 10.32 16.14 0.47
N SER A 226 11.07 16.72 -0.47
CA SER A 226 11.20 16.20 -1.84
C SER A 226 12.63 15.69 -2.06
N HIS A 227 12.74 14.40 -2.34
CA HIS A 227 14.00 13.67 -2.52
C HIS A 227 14.06 13.09 -3.92
N ARG A 228 15.00 13.54 -4.74
CA ARG A 228 15.01 13.23 -6.18
C ARG A 228 16.42 13.03 -6.68
N GLY A 229 16.68 11.90 -7.32
CA GLY A 229 18.00 11.62 -7.93
C GLY A 229 18.54 10.23 -7.56
N SER A 230 19.85 10.18 -7.36
CA SER A 230 20.59 8.97 -6.99
C SER A 230 20.18 8.43 -5.62
N VAL A 231 20.64 7.23 -5.25
CA VAL A 231 20.38 6.66 -3.91
C VAL A 231 20.84 7.60 -2.79
N GLU A 232 21.93 8.32 -3.00
CA GLU A 232 22.44 9.33 -2.07
C GLU A 232 21.49 10.53 -1.92
N ASP A 233 20.87 10.98 -3.02
CA ASP A 233 19.89 12.08 -3.01
C ASP A 233 18.55 11.65 -2.38
N LEU A 234 18.17 10.38 -2.57
CA LEU A 234 16.99 9.79 -1.95
C LEU A 234 17.13 9.67 -0.43
N GLY A 235 18.36 9.41 0.05
CA GLY A 235 18.68 9.33 1.47
C GLY A 235 18.13 8.06 2.14
N ALA A 236 18.13 8.08 3.48
CA ALA A 236 17.65 6.95 4.29
C ALA A 236 16.14 7.04 4.54
N LEU A 237 15.49 5.87 4.62
CA LEU A 237 14.11 5.74 5.03
C LEU A 237 14.03 5.40 6.51
N ASP A 238 13.38 6.26 7.30
CA ASP A 238 13.12 6.02 8.72
C ASP A 238 11.70 5.50 8.94
N TRP A 239 11.55 4.18 8.92
CA TRP A 239 10.27 3.48 9.12
C TRP A 239 10.18 2.85 10.52
N GLY A 240 10.99 3.35 11.46
CA GLY A 240 11.17 2.78 12.80
C GLY A 240 12.24 1.68 12.84
N SER A 241 12.78 1.44 14.04
CA SER A 241 13.94 0.56 14.24
C SER A 241 13.73 -0.91 13.87
N GLU A 242 12.48 -1.35 13.73
CA GLU A 242 12.12 -2.72 13.44
C GLU A 242 12.10 -3.06 11.95
N ILE A 243 12.04 -2.05 11.08
CA ILE A 243 12.01 -2.22 9.62
C ILE A 243 13.27 -1.65 9.02
N ALA A 244 14.03 -2.50 8.32
CA ALA A 244 15.14 -2.05 7.50
C ALA A 244 14.63 -1.79 6.07
N ALA A 245 14.37 -0.52 5.75
CA ALA A 245 14.02 -0.06 4.41
C ALA A 245 15.20 0.66 3.76
N ALA A 246 15.51 0.32 2.51
CA ALA A 246 16.62 0.91 1.76
C ALA A 246 16.33 0.97 0.27
N PHE A 247 16.65 2.12 -0.34
CA PHE A 247 16.78 2.21 -1.80
C PHE A 247 18.06 1.46 -2.22
N LEU A 248 17.92 0.45 -3.05
CA LEU A 248 19.07 -0.31 -3.57
C LEU A 248 19.62 0.31 -4.86
N TYR A 249 18.76 0.96 -5.63
CA TYR A 249 19.09 1.59 -6.89
C TYR A 249 18.12 2.74 -7.18
N SER A 250 18.62 3.75 -7.88
CA SER A 250 17.89 4.86 -8.49
C SER A 250 18.73 5.41 -9.64
N TYR A 251 18.16 6.24 -10.52
CA TYR A 251 18.89 6.79 -11.67
C TYR A 251 20.17 7.54 -11.23
N PRO A 252 21.36 7.12 -11.70
CA PRO A 252 22.64 7.66 -11.21
C PRO A 252 23.04 9.00 -11.87
N GLY A 253 22.13 9.65 -12.60
CA GLY A 253 22.40 10.91 -13.32
C GLY A 253 23.03 10.74 -14.71
N THR A 254 23.43 9.51 -15.10
CA THR A 254 23.96 9.17 -16.43
C THR A 254 23.20 8.00 -17.05
N PRO A 255 22.98 7.99 -18.39
CA PRO A 255 22.33 6.87 -19.08
C PRO A 255 23.23 5.67 -19.33
N ASP A 256 24.50 5.72 -18.92
CA ASP A 256 25.49 4.68 -19.22
C ASP A 256 25.06 3.30 -18.73
N GLY A 257 24.97 2.35 -19.67
CA GLY A 257 24.58 0.97 -19.35
C GLY A 257 23.12 0.78 -18.98
N LEU A 258 22.24 1.77 -19.25
CA LEU A 258 20.78 1.71 -18.99
C LEU A 258 19.93 1.51 -20.25
N GLY A 259 20.56 1.40 -21.42
CA GLY A 259 19.87 1.29 -22.72
C GLY A 259 19.46 2.65 -23.28
N SER A 260 18.35 2.70 -24.01
CA SER A 260 17.90 3.93 -24.69
C SER A 260 16.38 4.00 -24.79
N GLY A 261 15.83 5.21 -24.99
CA GLY A 261 14.38 5.41 -25.13
C GLY A 261 13.60 4.88 -23.92
N SER A 262 12.53 4.13 -24.17
CA SER A 262 11.69 3.58 -23.10
C SER A 262 12.43 2.59 -22.19
N THR A 263 13.43 1.83 -22.70
CA THR A 263 14.28 0.99 -21.85
C THR A 263 15.10 1.82 -20.87
N LEU A 264 15.62 2.99 -21.28
CA LEU A 264 16.33 3.90 -20.38
C LEU A 264 15.39 4.46 -19.31
N GLU A 265 14.16 4.84 -19.68
CA GLU A 265 13.14 5.32 -18.73
C GLU A 265 12.74 4.24 -17.72
N ASN A 266 12.54 2.99 -18.17
CA ASN A 266 12.33 1.82 -17.29
C ASN A 266 13.49 1.63 -16.31
N ASN A 267 14.71 1.71 -16.82
CA ASN A 267 15.93 1.55 -16.03
C ASN A 267 16.29 2.77 -15.17
N ALA A 268 15.45 3.81 -15.16
CA ALA A 268 15.48 4.85 -14.14
C ALA A 268 14.74 4.43 -12.86
N SER A 269 14.03 3.29 -12.86
CA SER A 269 13.24 2.80 -11.73
C SER A 269 13.99 2.80 -10.41
N VAL A 270 13.38 3.39 -9.39
CA VAL A 270 13.79 3.21 -8.00
C VAL A 270 13.53 1.76 -7.57
N VAL A 271 14.56 1.10 -7.03
CA VAL A 271 14.46 -0.25 -6.45
C VAL A 271 14.45 -0.14 -4.94
N LEU A 272 13.38 -0.62 -4.30
CA LEU A 272 13.20 -0.56 -2.85
C LEU A 272 13.29 -1.97 -2.23
N ARG A 273 14.12 -2.11 -1.20
CA ARG A 273 14.18 -3.29 -0.34
C ARG A 273 13.59 -2.96 1.03
N VAL A 274 12.67 -3.78 1.50
CA VAL A 274 12.10 -3.69 2.85
C VAL A 274 12.32 -5.02 3.56
N GLN A 275 12.86 -4.99 4.77
CA GLN A 275 12.98 -6.18 5.60
C GLN A 275 12.29 -5.94 6.94
N TYR A 276 11.44 -6.89 7.33
CA TYR A 276 10.85 -6.95 8.65
C TYR A 276 11.00 -8.37 9.21
N GLY A 277 11.77 -8.50 10.30
CA GLY A 277 12.14 -9.80 10.86
C GLY A 277 12.82 -10.70 9.82
N ASP A 278 12.25 -11.88 9.62
CA ASP A 278 12.78 -12.91 8.72
C ASP A 278 12.38 -12.71 7.24
N HIS A 279 11.53 -11.73 6.94
CA HIS A 279 10.94 -11.53 5.61
C HIS A 279 11.54 -10.33 4.89
N VAL A 280 11.91 -10.53 3.63
CA VAL A 280 12.44 -9.49 2.73
C VAL A 280 11.49 -9.30 1.54
N PHE A 281 11.17 -8.05 1.26
CA PHE A 281 10.35 -7.60 0.14
C PHE A 281 11.22 -6.78 -0.80
N LEU A 282 11.19 -7.10 -2.09
CA LEU A 282 11.93 -6.36 -3.12
C LEU A 282 10.96 -5.83 -4.18
N PHE A 283 10.95 -4.52 -4.36
CA PHE A 283 10.12 -3.80 -5.34
C PHE A 283 11.01 -3.22 -6.42
N MET A 284 10.79 -3.66 -7.66
CA MET A 284 11.70 -3.38 -8.77
C MET A 284 11.25 -2.25 -9.69
N GLY A 285 10.01 -1.74 -9.54
CA GLY A 285 9.39 -0.91 -10.58
C GLY A 285 9.45 -1.63 -11.92
N ASP A 286 10.03 -0.96 -12.92
CA ASP A 286 10.25 -1.48 -14.28
C ASP A 286 11.72 -1.70 -14.63
N ALA A 287 12.59 -1.81 -13.61
CA ALA A 287 14.01 -2.10 -13.77
C ALA A 287 14.26 -3.37 -14.62
N GLU A 288 14.87 -3.20 -15.79
CA GLU A 288 15.12 -4.29 -16.73
C GLU A 288 16.42 -5.02 -16.43
N GLY A 289 16.53 -6.25 -16.94
CA GLY A 289 17.75 -7.05 -16.86
C GLY A 289 18.35 -7.44 -18.20
N LYS A 290 17.60 -7.27 -19.29
CA LYS A 290 18.01 -7.68 -20.65
C LYS A 290 17.14 -7.02 -21.71
N ASP A 291 17.69 -6.91 -22.92
CA ASP A 291 16.89 -6.61 -24.11
C ASP A 291 15.86 -7.72 -24.36
N ARG A 292 14.69 -7.37 -24.90
CA ARG A 292 13.67 -8.36 -25.27
C ARG A 292 14.19 -9.30 -26.36
N ASP A 293 13.73 -10.55 -26.33
CA ASP A 293 14.05 -11.63 -27.27
C ASP A 293 15.56 -12.02 -27.30
N GLN A 294 16.37 -11.51 -26.36
CA GLN A 294 17.73 -11.97 -26.11
C GLN A 294 17.76 -13.09 -25.06
N GLY A 295 18.89 -13.80 -24.98
CA GLY A 295 19.14 -14.80 -23.94
C GLY A 295 19.05 -14.22 -22.52
N ALA A 296 18.72 -15.08 -21.55
CA ALA A 296 18.60 -14.71 -20.13
C ALA A 296 19.87 -15.05 -19.31
N GLU A 297 20.94 -15.49 -19.98
CA GLU A 297 22.18 -15.97 -19.36
C GLU A 297 23.06 -14.81 -18.85
N GLU A 298 22.94 -13.61 -19.43
CA GLU A 298 23.75 -12.45 -19.09
C GLU A 298 22.88 -11.30 -18.58
N ALA A 299 23.11 -10.87 -17.34
CA ALA A 299 22.48 -9.69 -16.78
C ALA A 299 23.03 -8.40 -17.42
N ARG A 300 22.13 -7.49 -17.76
CA ARG A 300 22.36 -6.11 -18.22
C ARG A 300 21.58 -5.14 -17.33
N TYR A 301 21.76 -3.84 -17.59
CA TYR A 301 20.97 -2.77 -16.98
C TYR A 301 20.93 -2.85 -15.45
N VAL A 302 19.76 -2.65 -14.85
CA VAL A 302 19.61 -2.53 -13.40
C VAL A 302 19.84 -3.88 -12.71
N GLU A 303 19.42 -5.01 -13.29
CA GLU A 303 19.75 -6.32 -12.71
C GLU A 303 21.26 -6.52 -12.59
N ARG A 304 22.03 -6.12 -13.61
CA ARG A 304 23.50 -6.18 -13.55
C ARG A 304 24.05 -5.27 -12.45
N MET A 305 23.56 -4.04 -12.36
CA MET A 305 24.01 -3.08 -11.35
C MET A 305 23.75 -3.57 -9.92
N LEU A 306 22.58 -4.19 -9.68
CA LEU A 306 22.26 -4.78 -8.39
C LEU A 306 23.18 -5.95 -8.05
N LEU A 307 23.43 -6.86 -9.01
CA LEU A 307 24.33 -8.00 -8.83
C LEU A 307 25.79 -7.59 -8.57
N ASP A 308 26.24 -6.49 -9.18
CA ASP A 308 27.58 -5.95 -8.96
C ASP A 308 27.69 -5.22 -7.61
N ALA A 309 26.63 -4.52 -7.19
CA ALA A 309 26.63 -3.72 -5.97
C ALA A 309 26.40 -4.52 -4.69
N TYR A 310 25.65 -5.63 -4.76
CA TYR A 310 25.20 -6.36 -3.58
C TYR A 310 25.48 -7.87 -3.67
N PRO A 311 25.87 -8.51 -2.56
CA PRO A 311 25.97 -9.96 -2.53
C PRO A 311 24.59 -10.61 -2.64
N ALA A 312 24.51 -11.79 -3.26
CA ALA A 312 23.26 -12.55 -3.39
C ALA A 312 22.51 -12.75 -2.06
N ALA A 313 23.24 -12.96 -0.95
CA ALA A 313 22.64 -13.10 0.38
C ALA A 313 21.83 -11.87 0.83
N TYR A 314 22.18 -10.67 0.35
CA TYR A 314 21.46 -9.43 0.66
C TYR A 314 20.29 -9.18 -0.29
N LEU A 315 20.42 -9.61 -1.55
CA LEU A 315 19.38 -9.53 -2.59
C LEU A 315 18.28 -10.58 -2.43
N LYS A 316 18.55 -11.69 -1.72
CA LYS A 316 17.56 -12.73 -1.46
C LYS A 316 16.28 -12.12 -0.89
N ALA A 317 15.15 -12.35 -1.57
CA ALA A 317 13.84 -11.84 -1.21
C ALA A 317 12.91 -12.99 -0.82
N THR A 318 12.03 -12.75 0.15
CA THR A 318 10.90 -13.64 0.41
C THR A 318 9.79 -13.39 -0.60
N VAL A 319 9.49 -12.11 -0.85
CA VAL A 319 8.53 -11.68 -1.86
C VAL A 319 9.20 -10.70 -2.83
N LEU A 320 9.11 -11.01 -4.12
CA LEU A 320 9.58 -10.15 -5.20
C LEU A 320 8.38 -9.61 -5.99
N LYS A 321 8.19 -8.29 -6.03
CA LYS A 321 7.36 -7.70 -7.08
C LYS A 321 8.18 -7.73 -8.37
N LEU A 322 7.71 -8.47 -9.36
CA LEU A 322 8.43 -8.64 -10.62
C LEU A 322 8.62 -7.29 -11.31
N ALA A 323 9.79 -7.08 -11.87
CA ALA A 323 10.05 -5.88 -12.65
C ALA A 323 9.19 -5.84 -13.91
N HIS A 324 8.80 -4.62 -14.33
CA HIS A 324 8.18 -4.33 -15.61
C HIS A 324 6.99 -5.22 -15.89
N HIS A 325 6.13 -5.36 -14.87
CA HIS A 325 4.90 -6.17 -14.90
C HIS A 325 5.13 -7.63 -15.33
N GLY A 326 6.35 -8.16 -15.16
CA GLY A 326 6.74 -9.48 -15.63
C GLY A 326 7.04 -9.57 -17.13
N SER A 327 7.43 -8.46 -17.77
CA SER A 327 7.95 -8.42 -19.14
C SER A 327 9.14 -9.36 -19.34
N GLU A 328 9.30 -9.91 -20.54
CA GLU A 328 10.43 -10.73 -20.95
C GLU A 328 11.80 -10.02 -20.83
N THR A 329 11.80 -8.68 -20.79
CA THR A 329 12.99 -7.87 -20.50
C THR A 329 13.54 -8.07 -19.09
N SER A 330 12.77 -8.73 -18.21
CA SER A 330 13.19 -9.24 -16.91
C SER A 330 12.64 -10.67 -16.68
N SER A 331 13.12 -11.47 -15.75
CA SER A 331 14.44 -11.40 -15.15
C SER A 331 15.42 -12.35 -15.82
N THR A 332 16.71 -12.06 -15.69
CA THR A 332 17.82 -12.91 -16.11
C THR A 332 18.09 -14.03 -15.10
N TRP A 333 18.73 -15.12 -15.53
CA TRP A 333 19.09 -16.24 -14.65
C TRP A 333 19.97 -15.81 -13.47
N PRO A 334 21.05 -15.02 -13.65
CA PRO A 334 21.87 -14.59 -12.51
C PRO A 334 21.07 -13.79 -11.47
N PHE A 335 20.12 -12.97 -11.91
CA PHE A 335 19.26 -12.21 -11.00
C PHE A 335 18.28 -13.12 -10.26
N ILE A 336 17.59 -14.01 -10.98
CA ILE A 336 16.66 -15.00 -10.40
C ILE A 336 17.37 -15.86 -9.35
N GLU A 337 18.60 -16.30 -9.62
CA GLU A 337 19.42 -17.08 -8.69
C GLU A 337 19.81 -16.28 -7.44
N ALA A 338 20.13 -14.99 -7.60
CA ALA A 338 20.51 -14.13 -6.48
C ALA A 338 19.32 -13.77 -5.58
N VAL A 339 18.17 -13.42 -6.18
CA VAL A 339 16.97 -13.02 -5.43
C VAL A 339 16.19 -14.21 -4.88
N ASN A 340 16.24 -15.35 -5.58
CA ASN A 340 15.68 -16.66 -5.19
C ASN A 340 14.38 -16.57 -4.34
N PRO A 341 13.28 -16.04 -4.91
CA PRO A 341 12.09 -15.71 -4.15
C PRO A 341 11.24 -16.93 -3.82
N ASP A 342 10.59 -16.90 -2.64
CA ASP A 342 9.53 -17.86 -2.27
C ASP A 342 8.20 -17.48 -2.95
N VAL A 343 8.00 -16.19 -3.18
CA VAL A 343 6.79 -15.60 -3.77
C VAL A 343 7.16 -14.54 -4.80
N ILE A 344 6.51 -14.60 -5.95
CA ILE A 344 6.52 -13.52 -6.94
C ILE A 344 5.14 -12.89 -7.04
N VAL A 345 5.11 -11.57 -7.15
CA VAL A 345 3.90 -10.78 -7.34
C VAL A 345 4.00 -10.03 -8.66
N VAL A 346 2.95 -10.07 -9.46
CA VAL A 346 2.83 -9.33 -10.71
C VAL A 346 1.69 -8.33 -10.61
N SER A 347 2.04 -7.05 -10.72
CA SER A 347 1.07 -5.98 -10.97
C SER A 347 1.01 -5.77 -12.47
N SER A 348 -0.13 -6.07 -13.08
CA SER A 348 -0.38 -5.98 -14.52
C SER A 348 -1.88 -5.89 -14.79
N GLY A 349 -2.26 -5.55 -16.02
CA GLY A 349 -3.67 -5.56 -16.44
C GLY A 349 -3.85 -6.13 -17.84
N ILE A 350 -5.03 -5.90 -18.41
CA ILE A 350 -5.41 -6.41 -19.74
C ILE A 350 -5.17 -5.44 -20.89
N LYS A 351 -4.56 -4.27 -20.65
CA LYS A 351 -4.14 -3.43 -21.76
C LYS A 351 -2.82 -3.94 -22.34
N PRO A 352 -2.74 -4.11 -23.67
CA PRO A 352 -1.50 -4.56 -24.26
C PRO A 352 -0.41 -3.49 -24.15
N TYR A 353 0.80 -3.92 -23.82
CA TYR A 353 2.02 -3.14 -23.97
C TYR A 353 2.54 -3.37 -25.40
N GLY A 354 2.22 -2.42 -26.30
CA GLY A 354 2.46 -2.59 -27.73
C GLY A 354 1.64 -3.77 -28.30
N PRO A 355 2.27 -4.78 -28.93
CA PRO A 355 1.56 -5.94 -29.47
C PRO A 355 1.36 -7.10 -28.46
N ARG A 356 1.74 -6.93 -27.18
CA ARG A 356 1.82 -8.03 -26.20
C ARG A 356 1.03 -7.72 -24.94
N TYR A 357 0.71 -8.77 -24.18
CA TYR A 357 0.13 -8.64 -22.84
C TYR A 357 1.16 -9.12 -21.83
N LEU A 358 1.22 -8.45 -20.69
CA LEU A 358 2.09 -8.82 -19.58
C LEU A 358 1.29 -9.57 -18.50
N PRO A 359 1.95 -10.39 -17.67
CA PRO A 359 3.33 -10.84 -17.77
C PRO A 359 3.58 -11.75 -18.99
N ASP A 360 4.81 -11.79 -19.48
CA ASP A 360 5.21 -12.78 -20.50
C ASP A 360 5.32 -14.17 -19.86
N GLU A 361 4.79 -15.19 -20.55
CA GLU A 361 4.84 -16.59 -20.09
C GLU A 361 6.28 -17.07 -19.92
N SER A 362 7.21 -16.61 -20.76
CA SER A 362 8.62 -16.97 -20.66
C SER A 362 9.26 -16.47 -19.37
N THR A 363 8.88 -15.28 -18.88
CA THR A 363 9.36 -14.75 -17.60
C THR A 363 8.89 -15.62 -16.43
N LEU A 364 7.59 -15.93 -16.39
CA LEU A 364 7.03 -16.81 -15.36
C LEU A 364 7.66 -18.21 -15.41
N ALA A 365 7.86 -18.76 -16.61
CA ALA A 365 8.50 -20.05 -16.82
C ALA A 365 9.95 -20.07 -16.30
N ARG A 366 10.71 -18.98 -16.42
CA ARG A 366 12.07 -18.88 -15.85
C ARG A 366 12.06 -19.02 -14.33
N TYR A 367 11.21 -18.26 -13.64
CA TYR A 367 11.05 -18.39 -12.18
C TYR A 367 10.63 -19.80 -11.76
N CYS A 368 9.69 -20.40 -12.48
CA CYS A 368 9.22 -21.75 -12.24
C CYS A 368 10.28 -22.84 -12.45
N ALA A 369 11.13 -22.68 -13.46
CA ALA A 369 12.22 -23.60 -13.72
C ALA A 369 13.34 -23.51 -12.66
N HIS A 370 13.58 -22.31 -12.10
CA HIS A 370 14.51 -22.13 -10.97
C HIS A 370 13.96 -22.71 -9.66
N ASN A 371 12.71 -22.38 -9.32
CA ASN A 371 12.05 -22.82 -8.11
C ASN A 371 10.61 -23.28 -8.42
N PRO A 372 10.36 -24.59 -8.62
CA PRO A 372 9.02 -25.10 -8.89
C PRO A 372 7.99 -24.87 -7.76
N ALA A 373 8.46 -24.54 -6.55
CA ALA A 373 7.61 -24.22 -5.41
C ALA A 373 7.30 -22.72 -5.28
N VAL A 374 7.80 -21.88 -6.19
CA VAL A 374 7.51 -20.44 -6.17
C VAL A 374 6.01 -20.21 -6.33
N ARG A 375 5.45 -19.31 -5.51
CA ARG A 375 4.05 -18.90 -5.60
C ARG A 375 3.94 -17.59 -6.37
N THR A 376 3.16 -17.59 -7.44
CA THR A 376 2.85 -16.44 -8.32
C THR A 376 1.49 -15.77 -8.06
N TYR A 377 1.45 -14.61 -7.42
CA TYR A 377 0.23 -13.80 -7.28
C TYR A 377 0.16 -12.74 -8.38
N ARG A 378 -1.02 -12.49 -8.95
CA ARG A 378 -1.21 -11.55 -10.08
C ARG A 378 -2.48 -10.73 -9.89
N THR A 379 -2.43 -9.44 -10.21
CA THR A 379 -3.61 -8.55 -10.20
C THR A 379 -4.50 -8.74 -11.43
N ASP A 380 -3.95 -9.15 -12.57
CA ASP A 380 -4.72 -9.34 -13.84
C ASP A 380 -5.50 -10.67 -13.90
N ARG A 381 -5.58 -11.40 -12.79
CA ARG A 381 -6.06 -12.78 -12.80
C ARG A 381 -7.58 -12.78 -12.91
N ASN A 382 -8.10 -13.50 -13.90
CA ASN A 382 -9.53 -13.59 -14.24
C ASN A 382 -10.10 -12.40 -15.02
N ASP A 383 -9.25 -11.44 -15.38
CA ASP A 383 -9.63 -10.40 -16.32
C ASP A 383 -9.95 -10.97 -17.70
N ARG A 384 -11.09 -10.54 -18.26
CA ARG A 384 -11.52 -10.98 -19.59
C ARG A 384 -10.78 -10.21 -20.67
N ARG A 385 -9.86 -10.88 -21.35
CA ARG A 385 -9.25 -10.38 -22.60
C ARG A 385 -10.30 -10.32 -23.71
N GLY A 386 -10.50 -9.16 -24.34
CA GLY A 386 -11.33 -9.05 -25.56
C GLY A 386 -12.44 -7.99 -25.62
N ALA A 387 -12.28 -6.82 -24.99
CA ALA A 387 -13.03 -5.55 -25.17
C ALA A 387 -14.11 -5.25 -24.10
N PRO A 388 -14.30 -3.95 -23.74
CA PRO A 388 -13.75 -2.76 -24.41
C PRO A 388 -12.36 -2.36 -23.91
N THR A 389 -11.78 -1.40 -24.62
CA THR A 389 -10.48 -0.71 -24.48
C THR A 389 -10.23 -0.04 -23.11
N ARG A 390 -10.86 -0.51 -22.03
CA ARG A 390 -10.70 -0.03 -20.67
C ARG A 390 -10.05 -1.14 -19.85
N GLU A 391 -9.09 -0.76 -19.02
CA GLU A 391 -8.53 -1.64 -18.00
C GLU A 391 -9.68 -2.29 -17.21
N ALA A 392 -9.55 -3.59 -16.90
CA ALA A 392 -10.50 -4.31 -16.08
C ALA A 392 -10.19 -4.04 -14.59
N VAL A 393 -10.24 -2.77 -14.20
CA VAL A 393 -10.08 -2.37 -12.80
C VAL A 393 -11.37 -2.74 -12.05
N ASP A 394 -11.44 -3.96 -11.56
CA ASP A 394 -12.66 -4.53 -10.99
C ASP A 394 -12.59 -4.76 -9.47
N GLY A 395 -11.50 -4.35 -8.84
CA GLY A 395 -11.30 -4.38 -7.38
C GLY A 395 -10.38 -5.49 -6.90
N ASP A 396 -9.70 -6.16 -7.83
CA ASP A 396 -8.66 -7.13 -7.55
C ASP A 396 -7.49 -6.49 -6.79
N HIS A 397 -6.92 -7.24 -5.86
CA HIS A 397 -5.74 -6.81 -5.12
C HIS A 397 -5.12 -7.98 -4.37
N ILE A 398 -3.86 -7.79 -3.97
CA ILE A 398 -3.11 -8.75 -3.18
C ILE A 398 -2.69 -8.08 -1.89
N VAL A 399 -3.00 -8.70 -0.76
CA VAL A 399 -2.60 -8.23 0.58
C VAL A 399 -1.59 -9.19 1.15
N ILE A 400 -0.41 -8.66 1.49
CA ILE A 400 0.66 -9.37 2.18
C ILE A 400 0.77 -8.80 3.59
N ARG A 401 0.77 -9.67 4.61
CA ARG A 401 0.84 -9.29 6.02
C ARG A 401 1.94 -10.05 6.72
N THR A 402 2.71 -9.37 7.56
CA THR A 402 3.67 -10.06 8.41
C THR A 402 3.91 -9.34 9.74
N ASN A 403 4.15 -10.13 10.79
CA ASN A 403 4.65 -9.65 12.08
C ASN A 403 6.17 -9.86 12.26
N GLY A 404 6.89 -10.08 11.16
CA GLY A 404 8.32 -10.38 11.13
C GLY A 404 8.67 -11.87 11.30
N ARG A 405 7.69 -12.75 11.57
CA ARG A 405 7.89 -14.21 11.61
C ARG A 405 6.87 -14.95 10.77
N VAL A 406 5.60 -14.63 10.93
CA VAL A 406 4.50 -15.19 10.13
C VAL A 406 4.31 -14.32 8.90
N LEU A 407 4.11 -14.94 7.74
CA LEU A 407 3.79 -14.27 6.48
C LEU A 407 2.46 -14.81 5.96
N GLU A 408 1.51 -13.91 5.73
CA GLU A 408 0.19 -14.21 5.18
C GLU A 408 0.05 -13.48 3.84
N ILE A 409 -0.50 -14.16 2.83
CA ILE A 409 -0.74 -13.55 1.53
C ILE A 409 -2.13 -13.97 1.05
N ILE A 410 -2.98 -12.98 0.80
CA ILE A 410 -4.36 -13.17 0.37
C ILE A 410 -4.54 -12.41 -0.95
N ALA A 411 -5.05 -13.08 -1.98
CA ALA A 411 -5.49 -12.42 -3.21
C ALA A 411 -7.01 -12.30 -3.20
N TYR A 412 -7.51 -11.22 -3.77
CA TYR A 412 -8.92 -10.89 -3.87
C TYR A 412 -9.29 -10.77 -5.35
N ASP A 413 -10.42 -11.38 -5.74
CA ASP A 413 -11.10 -11.18 -7.04
C ASP A 413 -12.40 -10.40 -6.77
N ARG A 414 -12.51 -9.17 -7.29
CA ARG A 414 -13.65 -8.25 -7.11
C ARG A 414 -14.08 -8.11 -5.65
N GLY A 415 -13.10 -7.99 -4.77
CA GLY A 415 -13.30 -7.86 -3.32
C GLY A 415 -13.63 -9.16 -2.58
N ALA A 416 -13.66 -10.32 -3.25
CA ALA A 416 -13.82 -11.61 -2.61
C ALA A 416 -12.47 -12.32 -2.44
N ALA A 417 -12.15 -12.72 -1.21
CA ALA A 417 -10.93 -13.49 -0.94
C ALA A 417 -10.92 -14.81 -1.71
N LEU A 418 -9.83 -15.09 -2.40
CA LEU A 418 -9.61 -16.36 -3.08
C LEU A 418 -9.26 -17.44 -2.06
N ALA A 419 -9.94 -18.60 -2.15
CA ALA A 419 -9.93 -19.66 -1.14
C ALA A 419 -8.55 -20.26 -0.84
N GLU A 420 -7.55 -20.07 -1.70
CA GLU A 420 -6.14 -20.34 -1.42
C GLU A 420 -5.28 -19.64 -2.48
N GLY A 421 -4.15 -19.09 -2.05
CA GLY A 421 -3.22 -18.40 -2.92
C GLY A 421 -2.56 -19.36 -3.90
N VAL A 422 -2.94 -19.22 -5.17
CA VAL A 422 -2.07 -19.44 -6.32
C VAL A 422 -1.78 -20.89 -6.74
N ALA A 423 -1.90 -21.12 -8.05
CA ALA A 423 -1.32 -22.29 -8.69
C ALA A 423 0.21 -22.18 -8.63
N GLY A 424 0.86 -23.06 -7.86
CA GLY A 424 2.28 -23.33 -8.11
C GLY A 424 2.44 -23.73 -9.57
N CYS A 425 3.55 -23.35 -10.20
CA CYS A 425 3.93 -23.59 -11.60
C CYS A 425 3.10 -24.70 -12.33
N GLY A 426 1.89 -24.37 -12.77
CA GLY A 426 0.87 -25.36 -13.18
C GLY A 426 -0.44 -24.74 -13.64
#